data_AF-C6X7T5-F1
#
_entry.id   AF-C6X7T5-F1
#
_cell.length_a   1.000
_cell.length_b   1.000
_cell.length_c   1.000
_cell.angle_alpha   90.00
_cell.angle_beta   90.00
_cell.angle_gamma   90.00
#
_symmetry.space_group_name_H-M   'P 1'
#
loop_
_entity.id
_entity.type
_entity.pdbx_description
1 polymer ?
#
loop_
_entity_poly.entity_id
_entity_poly.type
_entity_poly.pdbx_seq_one_letter_code
_entity_poly.pdbx_strand_id
1 'polypeptide(L)'
;MTTDYELRVKQLEEQGISTSDAQGIVDAEDLTIMNMTDIQIDDLAEEALNIACLTIQNTLKVNDGGYAGMFFSDNEVKEKFIQYIKDEINNKVDN
;
A
#
# COMPACT_ATOMS: atom_id res chain seq x y z
N MET A 1 16.74 15.10 -10.04
CA MET A 1 15.52 14.34 -9.69
C MET A 1 15.90 13.57 -8.43
N THR A 2 15.24 13.83 -7.31
CA THR A 2 15.52 13.13 -6.04
C THR A 2 14.74 11.83 -6.04
N THR A 3 15.37 10.72 -5.69
CA THR A 3 14.71 9.40 -5.63
C THR A 3 13.75 9.32 -4.44
N ASP A 4 12.77 8.41 -4.47
CA ASP A 4 11.86 8.19 -3.34
C ASP A 4 12.61 7.79 -2.07
N TYR A 5 13.74 7.08 -2.20
CA TYR A 5 14.67 6.77 -1.12
C TYR A 5 15.24 8.04 -0.47
N GLU A 6 15.84 8.92 -1.27
CA GLU A 6 16.43 10.17 -0.79
C GLU A 6 15.37 11.12 -0.18
N LEU A 7 14.14 11.11 -0.73
CA LEU A 7 13.04 11.90 -0.20
C LEU A 7 12.62 11.40 1.20
N ARG A 8 12.52 10.07 1.38
CA ARG A 8 12.14 9.44 2.64
C ARG A 8 13.21 9.65 3.72
N VAL A 9 14.49 9.48 3.39
CA VAL A 9 15.60 9.77 4.32
C VAL A 9 15.52 11.21 4.80
N LYS A 10 15.31 12.17 3.89
CA LYS A 10 15.22 13.59 4.24
C LYS A 10 14.03 13.91 5.17
N GLN A 11 12.88 13.27 4.97
CA GLN A 11 11.72 13.44 5.86
C GLN A 11 12.00 12.94 7.28
N LEU A 12 12.76 11.86 7.43
CA LEU A 12 13.16 11.31 8.73
C LEU A 12 14.19 12.22 9.40
N GLU A 13 15.12 12.80 8.64
CA GLU A 13 16.05 13.83 9.14
C GLU A 13 15.31 15.07 9.65
N GLU A 14 14.26 15.51 8.95
CA GLU A 14 13.40 16.62 9.38
C GLU A 14 12.63 16.30 10.68
N GLN A 15 12.45 15.02 11.00
CA GLN A 15 11.90 14.55 12.28
C GLN A 15 12.96 14.40 13.39
N GLY A 16 14.22 14.73 13.10
CA GLY A 16 15.34 14.69 14.04
C GLY A 16 16.07 13.35 14.11
N ILE A 17 15.82 12.44 13.17
CA ILE A 17 16.54 11.16 13.06
C ILE A 17 17.88 11.40 12.38
N SER A 18 18.95 10.75 12.84
CA SER A 18 20.27 10.88 12.20
C SER A 18 20.25 10.26 10.80
N THR A 19 21.07 10.77 9.87
CA THR A 19 21.13 10.24 8.49
C THR A 19 21.36 8.73 8.43
N SER A 20 22.25 8.21 9.28
CA SER A 20 22.56 6.77 9.34
C SER A 20 21.39 5.94 9.88
N ASP A 21 20.67 6.46 10.88
CA ASP A 21 19.49 5.78 11.42
C ASP A 21 18.33 5.85 10.42
N ALA A 22 18.15 6.98 9.74
CA ALA A 22 17.14 7.16 8.70
C ALA A 22 17.37 6.19 7.53
N GLN A 23 18.61 6.07 7.04
CA GLN A 23 18.97 5.09 6.01
C GLN A 23 18.67 3.66 6.48
N GLY A 24 19.06 3.28 7.69
CA GLY A 24 18.77 1.96 8.24
C GLY A 24 17.27 1.65 8.40
N ILE A 25 16.45 2.67 8.67
CA ILE A 25 14.98 2.54 8.70
C ILE A 25 14.42 2.30 7.29
N VAL A 26 14.83 3.11 6.30
CA VAL A 26 14.33 2.99 4.93
C VAL A 26 14.75 1.66 4.32
N ASP A 27 16.00 1.22 4.56
CA ASP A 27 16.49 -0.08 4.11
C ASP A 27 15.65 -1.24 4.72
N ALA A 28 15.25 -1.14 5.99
CA ALA A 28 14.39 -2.12 6.65
C ALA A 28 12.94 -2.08 6.15
N GLU A 29 12.41 -0.89 5.85
CA GLU A 29 11.08 -0.70 5.22
C GLU A 29 11.05 -1.38 3.84
N ASP A 30 12.06 -1.16 3.00
CA ASP A 30 12.14 -1.79 1.67
C ASP A 30 12.33 -3.31 1.75
N LEU A 31 13.14 -3.82 2.69
CA LEU A 31 13.24 -5.26 2.98
C LEU A 31 11.91 -5.88 3.42
N THR A 32 11.08 -5.13 4.14
CA THR A 32 9.77 -5.60 4.58
C THR A 32 8.80 -5.70 3.40
N ILE A 33 8.83 -4.73 2.48
CA ILE A 33 8.02 -4.72 1.25
C ILE A 33 8.43 -5.87 0.32
N MET A 34 9.74 -6.09 0.12
CA MET A 34 10.25 -7.16 -0.76
C MET A 34 9.97 -8.58 -0.25
N ASN A 35 9.68 -8.73 1.05
CA ASN A 35 9.43 -10.02 1.69
C ASN A 35 7.96 -10.25 2.07
N MET A 36 7.02 -9.42 1.57
CA MET A 36 5.59 -9.65 1.82
C MET A 36 5.16 -11.02 1.28
N THR A 37 4.53 -11.81 2.16
CA THR A 37 3.94 -13.11 1.78
C THR A 37 2.66 -12.90 0.96
N ASP A 38 2.27 -13.91 0.17
CA ASP A 38 1.01 -13.87 -0.59
C ASP A 38 -0.21 -13.55 0.31
N ILE A 39 -0.24 -14.09 1.54
CA ILE A 39 -1.31 -13.81 2.52
C ILE A 39 -1.34 -12.32 2.90
N GLN A 40 -0.17 -11.72 3.15
CA GLN A 40 -0.10 -10.30 3.49
C GLN A 40 -0.49 -9.41 2.30
N ILE A 41 -0.20 -9.83 1.07
CA ILE A 41 -0.63 -9.14 -0.15
C ILE A 41 -2.15 -9.23 -0.29
N ASP A 42 -2.74 -10.40 -0.05
CA ASP A 42 -4.19 -10.61 -0.08
C ASP A 42 -4.92 -9.77 0.97
N ASP A 43 -4.38 -9.72 2.20
CA ASP A 43 -4.91 -8.91 3.30
C ASP A 43 -4.83 -7.41 2.96
N LEU A 44 -3.70 -6.94 2.43
CA LEU A 44 -3.53 -5.55 1.99
C LEU A 44 -4.48 -5.18 0.85
N ALA A 45 -4.68 -6.08 -0.12
CA ALA A 45 -5.63 -5.88 -1.20
C ALA A 45 -7.07 -5.75 -0.69
N GLU A 46 -7.44 -6.57 0.29
CA GLU A 46 -8.76 -6.52 0.93
C GLU A 46 -8.96 -5.23 1.72
N GLU A 47 -7.96 -4.80 2.50
CA GLU A 47 -8.00 -3.53 3.22
C GLU A 47 -8.13 -2.33 2.26
N ALA A 48 -7.31 -2.29 1.21
CA ALA A 48 -7.36 -1.25 0.20
C ALA A 48 -8.74 -1.17 -0.49
N LEU A 49 -9.32 -2.32 -0.83
CA LEU A 49 -10.64 -2.40 -1.44
C LEU A 49 -11.74 -1.94 -0.48
N ASN A 50 -11.66 -2.31 0.80
CA ASN A 50 -12.57 -1.84 1.86
C ASN A 50 -12.52 -0.32 2.02
N ILE A 51 -11.33 0.27 2.04
CA ILE A 51 -11.15 1.72 2.13
C ILE A 51 -11.75 2.41 0.90
N ALA A 52 -11.48 1.91 -0.30
CA ALA A 52 -12.03 2.46 -1.54
C ALA A 52 -13.57 2.43 -1.54
N CYS A 53 -14.17 1.31 -1.11
CA CYS A 53 -15.62 1.18 -0.98
C CYS A 53 -16.20 2.19 0.01
N LEU A 54 -15.57 2.35 1.17
CA LEU A 54 -15.99 3.30 2.19
C LEU A 54 -15.93 4.75 1.67
N THR A 55 -14.89 5.12 0.93
CA THR A 55 -14.77 6.45 0.31
C THR A 55 -15.93 6.72 -0.67
N ILE A 56 -16.29 5.75 -1.50
CA ILE A 56 -17.40 5.88 -2.46
C ILE A 56 -18.74 6.00 -1.70
N GLN A 57 -18.99 5.13 -0.72
CA GLN A 57 -20.21 5.17 0.10
C GLN A 57 -20.41 6.53 0.76
N ASN A 58 -19.36 7.06 1.39
CA ASN A 58 -19.39 8.37 2.05
C ASN A 58 -19.68 9.51 1.06
N THR A 59 -19.06 9.45 -0.12
CA THR A 59 -19.24 10.46 -1.18
C THR A 59 -20.66 10.44 -1.74
N LEU A 60 -21.23 9.25 -1.93
CA LEU A 60 -22.58 9.06 -2.45
C LEU A 60 -23.67 9.15 -1.36
N LYS A 61 -23.29 9.35 -0.09
CA LYS A 61 -24.19 9.38 1.09
C LYS A 61 -25.02 8.11 1.24
N VAL A 62 -24.42 6.98 0.94
CA VAL A 62 -25.06 5.66 1.02
C VAL A 62 -24.70 5.05 2.37
N ASN A 63 -25.73 4.84 3.20
CA ASN A 63 -25.58 4.44 4.61
C ASN A 63 -25.94 2.97 4.86
N ASP A 64 -26.61 2.32 3.91
CA ASP A 64 -26.75 0.88 3.88
C ASP A 64 -25.47 0.30 3.28
N GLY A 65 -24.80 -0.63 3.96
CA GLY A 65 -23.54 -1.23 3.51
C GLY A 65 -23.61 -2.03 2.20
N GLY A 66 -24.61 -1.78 1.34
CA GLY A 66 -24.89 -2.50 0.10
C GLY A 66 -23.80 -2.38 -0.97
N TYR A 67 -23.02 -1.30 -0.97
CA TYR A 67 -21.88 -1.19 -1.91
C TYR A 67 -20.74 -2.15 -1.56
N ALA A 68 -20.54 -2.47 -0.28
CA ALA A 68 -19.57 -3.50 0.08
C ALA A 68 -19.99 -4.81 -0.62
N GLY A 69 -21.20 -5.30 -0.38
CA GLY A 69 -21.66 -6.58 -0.95
C GLY A 69 -21.62 -6.69 -2.48
N MET A 70 -21.89 -5.60 -3.21
CA MET A 70 -21.93 -5.62 -4.70
C MET A 70 -20.54 -5.46 -5.36
N PHE A 71 -19.60 -4.76 -4.71
CA PHE A 71 -18.20 -4.70 -5.19
C PHE A 71 -17.39 -5.94 -4.79
N PHE A 72 -17.69 -6.56 -3.64
CA PHE A 72 -17.01 -7.77 -3.16
C PHE A 72 -17.54 -9.08 -3.78
N SER A 73 -18.67 -9.06 -4.49
CA SER A 73 -19.20 -10.27 -5.13
C SER A 73 -18.42 -10.72 -6.36
N ASP A 74 -17.67 -9.81 -6.99
CA ASP A 74 -16.76 -10.15 -8.08
C ASP A 74 -15.31 -10.16 -7.58
N ASN A 75 -14.77 -11.37 -7.47
CA ASN A 75 -13.38 -11.62 -7.09
C ASN A 75 -12.37 -10.89 -8.01
N GLU A 76 -12.81 -10.52 -9.21
CA GLU A 76 -12.02 -9.80 -10.23
C GLU A 76 -11.41 -8.48 -9.72
N VAL A 77 -12.17 -7.70 -8.92
CA VAL A 77 -11.66 -6.40 -8.45
C VAL A 77 -10.56 -6.61 -7.41
N LYS A 78 -10.76 -7.54 -6.47
CA LYS A 78 -9.73 -7.89 -5.48
C LYS A 78 -8.48 -8.43 -6.19
N GLU A 79 -8.63 -9.28 -7.20
CA GLU A 79 -7.52 -9.82 -8.00
C GLU A 79 -6.70 -8.71 -8.69
N LYS A 80 -7.35 -7.64 -9.18
CA LYS A 80 -6.63 -6.49 -9.75
C LYS A 80 -5.81 -5.72 -8.72
N PHE A 81 -6.31 -5.57 -7.50
CA PHE A 81 -5.52 -4.97 -6.41
C PHE A 81 -4.32 -5.86 -6.04
N ILE A 82 -4.52 -7.17 -5.94
CA ILE A 82 -3.44 -8.13 -5.68
C ILE A 82 -2.36 -8.01 -6.77
N GLN A 83 -2.75 -8.02 -8.04
CA GLN A 83 -1.80 -7.92 -9.14
C GLN A 83 -1.05 -6.59 -9.13
N TYR A 84 -1.75 -5.48 -8.88
CA TYR A 84 -1.13 -4.16 -8.75
C TYR A 84 -0.08 -4.13 -7.63
N ILE A 85 -0.41 -4.66 -6.44
CA ILE A 85 0.53 -4.73 -5.31
C ILE A 85 1.77 -5.56 -5.68
N LYS A 86 1.58 -6.71 -6.35
CA LYS A 86 2.70 -7.55 -6.80
C LYS A 86 3.58 -6.82 -7.81
N ASP A 87 2.99 -6.10 -8.76
CA ASP A 87 3.75 -5.34 -9.76
C ASP A 87 4.54 -4.19 -9.11
N GLU A 88 3.96 -3.48 -8.14
CA GLU A 88 4.67 -2.44 -7.36
C GLU A 88 5.81 -3.00 -6.52
N ILE A 89 5.62 -4.16 -5.88
CA ILE A 89 6.70 -4.85 -5.16
C ILE A 89 7.82 -5.24 -6.12
N ASN A 90 7.50 -5.83 -7.27
CA ASN A 90 8.50 -6.23 -8.27
C ASN A 90 9.26 -5.03 -8.84
N ASN A 91 8.56 -3.93 -9.16
CA ASN A 91 9.20 -2.69 -9.62
C ASN A 91 10.16 -2.09 -8.58
N LYS A 92 9.91 -2.30 -7.29
CA LYS A 92 10.83 -1.91 -6.21
C LYS A 92 12.04 -2.84 -6.07
N VAL A 93 11.91 -4.11 -6.46
CA VAL A 93 13.02 -5.08 -6.48
C VAL A 93 13.95 -4.84 -7.67
N ASP A 94 13.41 -4.40 -8.81
CA ASP A 94 14.14 -4.22 -10.07
C ASP A 94 14.82 -2.84 -10.24
N ASN A 95 14.61 -1.89 -9.30
CA ASN A 95 15.23 -0.56 -9.28
C ASN A 95 16.37 -0.47 -8.25
#